data_AF-A0A9D8BUC5-F1
#
_entry.id   AF-A0A9D8BUC5-F1
#
_cell.length_a   1.000
_cell.length_b   1.000
_cell.length_c   1.000
_cell.angle_alpha   90.00
_cell.angle_beta   90.00
_cell.angle_gamma   90.00
#
_symmetry.space_group_name_H-M   'P 1'
#
loop_
_entity.id
_entity.type
_entity.pdbx_description
1 polymer ?
#
loop_
_entity_poly.entity_id
_entity_poly.type
_entity_poly.pdbx_seq_one_letter_code
_entity_poly.pdbx_strand_id
1 'polypeptide(L)'
;MERRHGVVSRRDFVARSGQIGAGLLGCASLFQNSLPEANAAAKSAAKMRLGFTTYQWGQDWDIPTLIANCTKAGTLGVELRTSSRYAHGVELEISAARRQEVKKQFADSPVTLVGIATSERFDSPDPATVKAAIENTKGYIKL
;
A
#
# COMPACT_ATOMS: atom_id res chain seq x y z
N MET A 1 43.91 -11.05 -31.88
CA MET A 1 44.23 -9.79 -31.20
C MET A 1 43.03 -9.44 -30.32
N GLU A 2 43.02 -9.94 -29.09
CA GLU A 2 41.85 -9.93 -28.20
C GLU A 2 41.90 -8.67 -27.31
N ARG A 3 40.92 -7.78 -27.47
CA ARG A 3 40.78 -6.60 -26.61
C ARG A 3 40.18 -7.03 -25.28
N ARG A 4 41.00 -7.09 -24.23
CA ARG A 4 40.53 -7.23 -22.84
C ARG A 4 39.87 -5.92 -22.42
N HIS A 5 38.54 -5.93 -22.27
CA HIS A 5 37.81 -4.86 -21.60
C HIS A 5 38.16 -4.90 -20.11
N GLY A 6 38.79 -3.85 -19.60
CA GLY A 6 39.14 -3.71 -18.19
C GLY A 6 37.88 -3.64 -17.33
N VAL A 7 37.70 -4.61 -16.44
CA VAL A 7 36.63 -4.60 -15.45
C VAL A 7 36.98 -3.55 -14.40
N VAL A 8 36.21 -2.46 -14.36
CA VAL A 8 36.33 -1.43 -13.32
C VAL A 8 35.78 -2.00 -12.02
N SER A 9 36.60 -2.09 -10.97
CA SER A 9 36.13 -2.59 -9.69
C SER A 9 35.37 -1.52 -8.91
N ARG A 10 34.53 -1.95 -7.95
CA ARG A 10 33.79 -1.02 -7.06
C ARG A 10 34.71 -0.04 -6.33
N ARG A 11 35.94 -0.46 -6.00
CA ARG A 11 36.94 0.39 -5.36
C ARG A 11 37.46 1.47 -6.31
N ASP A 12 37.67 1.14 -7.57
CA ASP A 12 38.14 2.11 -8.58
C ASP A 12 37.09 3.18 -8.87
N PHE A 13 35.81 2.81 -8.82
CA PHE A 13 34.69 3.74 -8.94
C PHE A 13 34.63 4.74 -7.77
N VAL A 14 34.80 4.27 -6.53
CA VAL A 14 34.78 5.13 -5.33
C VAL A 14 36.00 6.06 -5.29
N ALA A 15 37.18 5.55 -5.67
CA ALA A 15 38.40 6.37 -5.71
C ALA A 15 38.32 7.47 -6.77
N ARG A 16 37.74 7.18 -7.95
CA ARG A 16 37.58 8.14 -9.04
C ARG A 16 36.50 9.19 -8.80
N SER A 17 35.43 8.85 -8.07
CA SER A 17 34.36 9.80 -7.75
C SER A 17 34.75 10.86 -6.71
N GLY A 18 35.79 10.61 -5.90
CA GLY A 18 36.32 11.61 -4.96
C GLY A 18 37.04 12.80 -5.61
N GLN A 19 37.51 12.69 -6.85
CA GLN A 19 38.30 13.73 -7.51
C GLN A 19 37.48 14.82 -8.21
N ILE A 20 36.15 14.70 -8.24
CA ILE A 20 35.25 15.74 -8.78
C ILE A 20 34.88 16.80 -7.71
N GLY A 21 35.16 16.53 -6.42
CA GLY A 21 34.72 17.36 -5.29
C GLY A 21 35.49 18.66 -5.07
N ALA A 22 36.67 18.86 -5.66
CA ALA A 22 37.52 20.03 -5.36
C ALA A 22 37.28 21.25 -6.28
N GLY A 23 36.54 21.10 -7.39
CA GLY A 23 36.29 22.18 -8.35
C GLY A 23 35.03 23.01 -8.13
N LEU A 24 34.14 22.60 -7.20
CA LEU A 24 32.82 23.21 -7.01
C LEU A 24 32.76 24.29 -5.91
N LEU A 25 33.88 24.66 -5.29
CA LEU A 25 33.89 25.68 -4.23
C LEU A 25 33.87 27.13 -4.75
N GLY A 26 34.15 27.36 -6.04
CA GLY A 26 34.25 28.70 -6.63
C GLY A 26 32.95 29.27 -7.20
N CYS A 27 31.90 28.47 -7.37
CA CYS A 27 30.64 28.90 -7.98
C CYS A 27 29.47 28.99 -6.98
N ALA A 28 29.69 28.58 -5.73
CA ALA A 28 28.62 28.50 -4.72
C ALA A 28 28.02 29.87 -4.33
N SER A 29 28.73 30.98 -4.56
CA SER A 29 28.26 32.33 -4.26
C SER A 29 27.41 32.98 -5.35
N LEU A 30 27.31 32.39 -6.55
CA LEU A 30 26.50 32.94 -7.66
C LEU A 30 25.14 32.26 -7.84
N PHE A 31 24.85 31.20 -7.08
CA PHE A 31 23.59 30.44 -7.19
C PHE A 31 22.66 30.58 -5.97
N GLN A 32 22.99 31.40 -4.97
CA GLN A 32 22.16 31.51 -3.75
C GLN A 32 20.84 32.27 -3.96
N ASN A 33 20.70 33.08 -5.02
CA ASN A 33 19.55 33.97 -5.20
C ASN A 33 18.53 33.52 -6.26
N SER A 34 18.58 32.26 -6.73
CA SER A 34 17.70 31.83 -7.83
C SER A 34 17.15 30.42 -7.68
N LEU A 35 17.09 29.88 -6.46
CA LEU A 35 16.15 28.80 -6.21
C LEU A 35 14.78 29.46 -6.00
N PRO A 36 13.84 29.39 -6.96
CA PRO A 36 12.46 29.72 -6.66
C PRO A 36 12.07 28.88 -5.44
N GLU A 37 11.39 29.49 -4.47
CA GLU A 37 10.88 28.79 -3.30
C GLU A 37 10.12 27.53 -3.75
N ALA A 38 10.79 26.38 -3.69
CA ALA A 38 10.18 25.06 -3.86
C ALA A 38 9.15 24.76 -2.76
N ASN A 39 8.87 25.74 -1.89
CA ASN A 39 7.90 25.71 -0.80
C ASN A 39 6.52 26.27 -1.16
N ALA A 40 6.29 26.78 -2.38
CA ALA A 40 4.94 27.16 -2.80
C ALA A 40 4.02 25.95 -3.03
N ALA A 41 4.57 24.76 -3.34
CA ALA A 41 3.81 23.52 -3.49
C ALA A 41 3.41 22.87 -2.14
N ALA A 42 3.94 23.34 -1.01
CA ALA A 42 3.64 22.80 0.32
C ALA A 42 2.34 23.37 0.94
N LYS A 43 1.59 24.24 0.23
CA LYS A 43 0.38 24.91 0.74
C LYS A 43 -0.95 24.18 0.44
N SER A 44 -0.86 22.87 0.27
CA SER A 44 -1.97 21.95 0.52
C SER A 44 -1.31 20.60 0.78
N ALA A 45 -0.96 20.33 2.04
CA ALA A 45 -0.65 18.96 2.43
C ALA A 45 -1.86 18.13 1.99
N ALA A 46 -1.67 17.29 0.97
CA ALA A 46 -2.76 16.55 0.38
C ALA A 46 -3.52 15.83 1.49
N LYS A 47 -4.85 16.02 1.57
CA LYS A 47 -5.75 15.31 2.49
C LYS A 47 -5.82 13.79 2.20
N MET A 48 -4.86 13.27 1.45
CA MET A 48 -4.76 11.88 1.04
C MET A 48 -4.24 11.06 2.22
N ARG A 49 -4.97 10.01 2.56
CA ARG A 49 -4.58 9.05 3.60
C ARG A 49 -4.18 7.75 2.91
N LEU A 50 -3.09 7.15 3.36
CA LEU A 50 -2.64 5.85 2.87
C LEU A 50 -3.48 4.73 3.47
N GLY A 51 -3.90 3.78 2.64
CA GLY A 51 -4.59 2.56 3.04
C GLY A 51 -3.81 1.29 2.69
N PHE A 52 -4.32 0.15 3.13
CA PHE A 52 -3.73 -1.18 2.97
C PHE A 52 -4.77 -2.21 2.53
N THR A 53 -4.43 -3.02 1.53
CA THR A 53 -5.29 -4.12 1.04
C THR A 53 -4.71 -5.46 1.45
N THR A 54 -5.53 -6.37 1.98
CA THR A 54 -5.00 -7.62 2.56
C THR A 54 -4.53 -8.69 1.56
N TYR A 55 -4.75 -8.48 0.26
CA TYR A 55 -4.64 -9.53 -0.76
C TYR A 55 -3.36 -10.39 -0.68
N GLN A 56 -2.17 -9.78 -0.75
CA GLN A 56 -0.91 -10.55 -0.71
C GLN A 56 -0.23 -10.46 0.64
N TRP A 57 -0.09 -9.25 1.19
CA TRP A 57 0.74 -9.02 2.38
C TRP A 57 0.01 -9.32 3.69
N GLY A 58 -1.32 -9.19 3.70
CA GLY A 58 -2.14 -9.40 4.90
C GLY A 58 -2.85 -10.74 4.92
N GLN A 59 -2.54 -11.65 3.99
CA GLN A 59 -3.37 -12.84 3.77
C GLN A 59 -3.39 -13.82 4.95
N ASP A 60 -2.26 -13.88 5.67
CA ASP A 60 -2.04 -14.76 6.81
C ASP A 60 -2.26 -14.06 8.16
N TRP A 61 -2.78 -12.83 8.16
CA TRP A 61 -3.05 -12.08 9.38
C TRP A 61 -4.49 -12.25 9.83
N ASP A 62 -4.67 -12.61 11.10
CA ASP A 62 -5.95 -12.45 11.76
C ASP A 62 -6.27 -10.96 12.02
N ILE A 63 -7.49 -10.66 12.44
CA ILE A 63 -7.93 -9.27 12.66
C ILE A 63 -7.06 -8.54 13.71
N PRO A 64 -6.73 -9.12 14.89
CA PRO A 64 -5.83 -8.48 15.84
C PRO A 64 -4.44 -8.17 15.28
N THR A 65 -3.82 -9.13 14.58
CA THR A 65 -2.49 -8.96 13.97
C THR A 65 -2.52 -7.88 12.89
N LEU A 66 -3.55 -7.89 12.04
CA LEU A 66 -3.76 -6.88 11.01
C LEU A 66 -3.87 -5.47 11.61
N ILE A 67 -4.70 -5.29 12.64
CA ILE A 67 -4.88 -4.00 13.32
C ILE A 67 -3.56 -3.53 13.94
N ALA A 68 -2.84 -4.42 14.63
CA ALA A 68 -1.57 -4.10 15.27
C ALA A 68 -0.51 -3.65 14.24
N ASN A 69 -0.37 -4.40 13.15
CA ASN A 69 0.59 -4.11 12.09
C ASN A 69 0.25 -2.80 11.36
N CYS A 70 -1.03 -2.60 11.00
CA CYS A 70 -1.48 -1.38 10.33
C CYS A 70 -1.31 -0.13 11.21
N THR A 71 -1.59 -0.25 12.50
CA THR A 71 -1.35 0.82 13.48
C THR A 71 0.13 1.18 13.55
N LYS A 72 1.00 0.18 13.66
CA LYS A 72 2.46 0.37 13.71
C LYS A 72 3.01 1.00 12.43
N ALA A 73 2.46 0.62 11.27
CA ALA A 73 2.86 1.13 9.97
C ALA A 73 2.25 2.51 9.62
N GLY A 74 1.27 3.00 10.39
CA GLY A 74 0.54 4.23 10.08
C GLY A 74 -0.44 4.11 8.91
N THR A 75 -0.76 2.89 8.45
CA THR A 75 -1.72 2.61 7.38
C THR A 75 -3.11 2.41 7.98
N LEU A 76 -3.81 3.53 8.25
CA LEU A 76 -5.02 3.52 9.08
C LEU A 76 -6.34 3.27 8.31
N GLY A 77 -6.28 2.95 7.02
CA GLY A 77 -7.42 2.46 6.26
C GLY A 77 -7.12 1.06 5.73
N VAL A 78 -8.04 0.11 5.92
CA VAL A 78 -7.86 -1.27 5.44
C VAL A 78 -9.02 -1.71 4.55
N GLU A 79 -8.70 -2.39 3.46
CA GLU A 79 -9.63 -3.17 2.65
C GLU A 79 -9.36 -4.66 2.83
N LEU A 80 -10.36 -5.41 3.29
CA LEU A 80 -10.25 -6.87 3.46
C LEU A 80 -10.63 -7.57 2.16
N ARG A 81 -9.75 -8.45 1.67
CA ARG A 81 -10.03 -9.34 0.54
C ARG A 81 -10.81 -10.56 1.02
N THR A 82 -11.73 -11.04 0.18
CA THR A 82 -12.56 -12.23 0.42
C THR A 82 -12.40 -13.25 -0.71
N SER A 83 -13.11 -14.37 -0.59
CA SER A 83 -13.17 -15.44 -1.60
C SER A 83 -11.89 -16.29 -1.73
N SER A 84 -10.99 -16.26 -0.74
CA SER A 84 -9.77 -17.10 -0.76
C SER A 84 -9.35 -17.64 0.61
N ARG A 85 -10.25 -17.65 1.61
CA ARG A 85 -10.00 -18.18 2.96
C ARG A 85 -8.81 -17.50 3.66
N TYR A 86 -8.81 -16.18 3.64
CA TYR A 86 -7.82 -15.37 4.36
C TYR A 86 -7.89 -15.60 5.87
N ALA A 87 -6.76 -15.50 6.56
CA ALA A 87 -6.66 -15.78 8.00
C ALA A 87 -7.54 -14.87 8.87
N HIS A 88 -7.83 -13.64 8.41
CA HIS A 88 -8.77 -12.76 9.09
C HIS A 88 -10.20 -13.31 9.16
N GLY A 89 -10.54 -14.27 8.29
CA GLY A 89 -11.77 -15.05 8.36
C GLY A 89 -13.03 -14.25 8.12
N VAL A 90 -12.96 -13.13 7.40
CA VAL A 90 -14.12 -12.31 7.04
C VAL A 90 -14.60 -12.76 5.66
N GLU A 91 -15.61 -13.63 5.65
CA GLU A 91 -16.18 -14.26 4.44
C GLU A 91 -17.72 -14.22 4.51
N LEU A 92 -18.44 -14.54 3.42
CA LEU A 92 -19.91 -14.43 3.37
C LEU A 92 -20.62 -15.27 4.43
N GLU A 93 -20.03 -16.41 4.76
CA GLU A 93 -20.60 -17.46 5.59
C GLU A 93 -20.49 -17.16 7.09
N ILE A 94 -19.79 -16.09 7.49
CA ILE A 94 -19.63 -15.79 8.91
C ILE A 94 -20.96 -15.40 9.56
N SER A 95 -21.13 -15.84 10.80
CA SER A 95 -22.32 -15.59 11.60
C SER A 95 -22.50 -14.10 11.89
N ALA A 96 -23.75 -13.69 12.16
CA ALA A 96 -24.04 -12.31 12.56
C ALA A 96 -23.26 -11.88 13.81
N ALA A 97 -23.09 -12.78 14.79
CA ALA A 97 -22.29 -12.53 15.98
C ALA A 97 -20.83 -12.23 15.62
N ARG A 98 -20.23 -13.02 14.71
CA ARG A 98 -18.86 -12.79 14.25
C ARG A 98 -18.72 -11.46 13.50
N ARG A 99 -19.72 -11.06 12.70
CA ARG A 99 -19.72 -9.73 12.05
C ARG A 99 -19.68 -8.60 13.07
N GLN A 100 -20.51 -8.68 14.11
CA GLN A 100 -20.53 -7.68 15.17
C GLN A 100 -19.19 -7.62 15.92
N GLU A 101 -18.59 -8.77 16.18
CA GLU A 101 -17.28 -8.86 16.82
C GLU A 101 -16.19 -8.19 15.97
N VAL A 102 -16.12 -8.48 14.66
CA VAL A 102 -15.16 -7.85 13.74
C VAL A 102 -15.39 -6.34 13.67
N LYS A 103 -16.65 -5.89 13.55
CA LYS A 103 -16.99 -4.46 13.55
C LYS A 103 -16.53 -3.78 14.83
N LYS A 104 -16.72 -4.42 15.98
CA LYS A 104 -16.26 -3.92 17.26
C LYS A 104 -14.74 -3.82 17.32
N GLN A 105 -14.01 -4.85 16.87
CA GLN A 105 -12.54 -4.82 16.86
C GLN A 105 -11.98 -3.65 16.05
N PHE A 106 -12.54 -3.36 14.87
CA PHE A 106 -12.13 -2.18 14.08
C PHE A 106 -12.56 -0.86 14.73
N ALA A 107 -13.79 -0.77 15.26
CA ALA A 107 -14.30 0.44 15.92
C ALA A 107 -13.50 0.81 17.18
N ASP A 108 -12.99 -0.18 17.90
CA ASP A 108 -12.13 -0.01 19.08
C ASP A 108 -10.66 0.24 18.71
N SER A 109 -10.34 0.45 17.42
CA SER A 109 -8.99 0.63 16.90
C SER A 109 -8.83 1.94 16.09
N PRO A 110 -7.60 2.42 15.87
CA PRO A 110 -7.37 3.57 14.98
C PRO A 110 -7.50 3.21 13.49
N VAL A 111 -7.70 1.92 13.16
CA VAL A 111 -7.76 1.41 11.78
C VAL A 111 -9.21 1.39 11.31
N THR A 112 -9.50 2.13 10.24
CA THR A 112 -10.81 2.13 9.59
C THR A 112 -10.90 0.97 8.60
N LEU A 113 -11.92 0.11 8.75
CA LEU A 113 -12.30 -0.82 7.68
C LEU A 113 -12.99 -0.03 6.57
N VAL A 114 -12.29 0.18 5.45
CA VAL A 114 -12.72 1.02 4.33
C VAL A 114 -13.62 0.27 3.36
N GLY A 115 -13.41 -1.04 3.22
CA GLY A 115 -14.17 -1.83 2.27
C GLY A 115 -13.86 -3.32 2.30
N ILE A 116 -14.66 -4.05 1.52
CA ILE A 116 -14.52 -5.48 1.29
C ILE A 116 -14.24 -5.68 -0.20
N ALA A 117 -13.06 -6.19 -0.53
CA ALA A 117 -12.70 -6.58 -1.88
C ALA A 117 -13.20 -7.98 -2.17
N THR A 118 -13.99 -8.12 -3.23
CA THR A 118 -14.57 -9.40 -3.67
C THR A 118 -14.04 -9.74 -5.07
N SER A 119 -14.15 -11.00 -5.47
CA SER A 119 -13.78 -11.44 -6.82
C SER A 119 -14.99 -11.60 -7.74
N GLU A 120 -16.09 -10.91 -7.45
CA GLU A 120 -17.35 -11.05 -8.18
C GLU A 120 -17.24 -10.55 -9.63
N ARG A 121 -17.74 -11.36 -10.57
CA ARG A 121 -17.58 -11.16 -12.03
C ARG A 121 -18.83 -10.54 -12.66
N PHE A 122 -19.00 -9.24 -12.46
CA PHE A 122 -20.10 -8.47 -13.09
C PHE A 122 -19.95 -8.29 -14.60
N ASP A 123 -18.75 -8.54 -15.13
CA ASP A 123 -18.40 -8.50 -16.54
C ASP A 123 -18.64 -9.84 -17.27
N SER A 124 -19.10 -10.88 -16.56
CA SER A 124 -19.24 -12.21 -17.15
C SER A 124 -20.26 -12.22 -18.31
N PRO A 125 -19.95 -12.89 -19.44
CA PRO A 125 -20.90 -13.07 -20.53
C PRO A 125 -22.03 -14.07 -20.18
N ASP A 126 -21.87 -14.84 -19.11
CA ASP A 126 -22.90 -15.74 -18.60
C ASP A 126 -23.85 -15.02 -17.62
N PRO A 127 -25.14 -14.88 -17.94
CA PRO A 127 -26.11 -14.22 -17.06
C PRO A 127 -26.28 -14.90 -15.69
N ALA A 128 -26.05 -16.21 -15.58
CA ALA A 128 -26.16 -16.91 -14.31
C ALA A 128 -25.04 -16.49 -13.35
N THR A 129 -23.82 -16.35 -13.87
CA THR A 129 -22.68 -15.80 -13.12
C THR A 129 -22.96 -14.38 -12.61
N VAL A 130 -23.48 -13.48 -13.46
CA VAL A 130 -23.80 -12.10 -13.04
C VAL A 130 -24.89 -12.08 -11.96
N LYS A 131 -25.92 -12.93 -12.11
CA LYS A 131 -26.97 -13.07 -11.09
C LYS A 131 -26.41 -13.51 -9.74
N ALA A 132 -25.52 -14.51 -9.74
CA ALA A 132 -24.84 -14.95 -8.51
C ALA A 132 -23.99 -13.84 -7.90
N ALA A 133 -23.23 -13.09 -8.71
CA ALA A 133 -22.42 -11.96 -8.26
C ALA A 133 -23.24 -10.86 -7.55
N ILE A 134 -24.43 -10.57 -8.09
CA ILE A 134 -25.37 -9.62 -7.47
C ILE A 134 -25.85 -10.13 -6.11
N GLU A 135 -26.27 -11.39 -6.02
CA GLU A 135 -26.74 -11.96 -4.74
C GLU A 135 -25.62 -12.04 -3.70
N ASN A 136 -24.43 -12.47 -4.09
CA ASN A 136 -23.26 -12.49 -3.20
C ASN A 136 -22.91 -11.09 -2.71
N THR A 137 -22.94 -10.08 -3.58
CA THR A 137 -22.65 -8.68 -3.21
C THR A 137 -23.65 -8.13 -2.19
N LYS A 138 -24.93 -8.48 -2.30
CA LYS A 138 -25.92 -8.17 -1.23
C LYS A 138 -25.53 -8.81 0.10
N GLY A 139 -24.91 -9.98 0.08
CA GLY A 139 -24.33 -10.63 1.25
C GLY A 139 -23.13 -9.87 1.81
N TYR A 140 -22.17 -9.50 0.94
CA TYR A 140 -20.96 -8.77 1.32
C TYR A 140 -21.26 -7.39 1.93
N ILE A 141 -22.28 -6.68 1.46
CA ILE A 141 -22.73 -5.39 2.03
C ILE A 141 -23.15 -5.53 3.51
N LYS A 142 -23.54 -6.74 3.95
CA LYS A 142 -23.95 -7.00 5.34
C LYS A 142 -22.79 -7.35 6.26
N LEU A 143 -21.58 -7.59 5.72
CA LEU A 143 -20.39 -7.82 6.54
C LEU A 143 -20.02 -6.59 7.36
#